data_AF-A0A0H5Q3K7-F1
#
_entry.id   AF-A0A0H5Q3K7-F1
#
_cell.length_a   1.000
_cell.length_b   1.000
_cell.length_c   1.000
_cell.angle_alpha   90.00
_cell.angle_beta   90.00
_cell.angle_gamma   90.00
#
_symmetry.space_group_name_H-M   'P 1'
#
loop_
_entity.id
_entity.type
_entity.pdbx_description
1 polymer ?
#
loop_
_entity_poly.entity_id
_entity_poly.type
_entity_poly.pdbx_seq_one_letter_code
_entity_poly.pdbx_strand_id
1 'polypeptide(L)'
;MIDWVSAVLPCKHSPELLQDGVTACLNADGSERWHVFNPKMVEGTYSDKILIKSMSPNFIYVSGNPAKWLQGHNVFGTDDLILLVKRFFYSLCQIEGLGLDPTFENYKAIYDGDYCLKRIDINGTWFLKDKAEVMAWIRSAGDKTVLARRGRGVFAGDTLYYGKNSRRWSLKMYSKGHELQKRKLSKELDIPELQDFADKALRIELTLRSLELKERGLHFAQRWTPDFAIMLLMEAIGKLEMSNNFSLNDDKLALLKPRLRLAYKAWLRGDDLRQDLPKMTYYRYRKELLEFGIDIANVQDVDKPIDNVVPLVRVLEALPASIPDWAYEKKLVVC
;
A
#
# COMPACT_ATOMS: atom_id res chain seq x y z
N MET A 1 0.41 -10.67 2.22
CA MET A 1 0.35 -10.39 3.68
C MET A 1 -0.45 -9.14 3.98
N ILE A 2 -1.20 -9.13 5.07
CA ILE A 2 -1.81 -7.93 5.68
C ILE A 2 -0.79 -7.19 6.56
N ASP A 3 -0.50 -5.94 6.23
CA ASP A 3 0.49 -5.09 6.94
C ASP A 3 -0.15 -4.19 7.98
N TRP A 4 -1.24 -3.50 7.64
CA TRP A 4 -1.86 -2.52 8.53
C TRP A 4 -3.33 -2.84 8.70
N VAL A 5 -3.82 -2.75 9.94
CA VAL A 5 -5.23 -2.88 10.26
C VAL A 5 -5.64 -1.70 11.13
N SER A 6 -6.71 -1.01 10.72
CA SER A 6 -7.47 -0.13 11.60
C SER A 6 -8.88 -0.71 11.74
N ALA A 7 -9.33 -0.98 12.96
CA ALA A 7 -10.59 -1.66 13.21
C ALA A 7 -11.28 -1.16 14.49
N VAL A 8 -12.60 -1.32 14.57
CA VAL A 8 -13.37 -1.15 15.80
C VAL A 8 -13.71 -2.55 16.31
N LEU A 9 -13.09 -2.92 17.43
CA LEU A 9 -13.14 -4.24 18.03
C LEU A 9 -14.10 -4.25 19.23
N PRO A 10 -14.95 -5.26 19.39
CA PRO A 10 -15.70 -5.48 20.62
C PRO A 10 -14.72 -5.82 21.75
N CYS A 11 -14.73 -5.02 22.81
CA CYS A 11 -13.90 -5.22 24.00
C CYS A 11 -14.46 -4.38 25.14
N LYS A 12 -14.92 -5.03 26.21
CA LYS A 12 -15.16 -4.36 27.48
C LYS A 12 -13.81 -3.95 28.08
N HIS A 13 -13.77 -2.73 28.63
CA HIS A 13 -12.54 -2.12 29.14
C HIS A 13 -12.86 -0.97 30.11
N SER A 14 -11.86 -0.47 30.82
CA SER A 14 -11.89 0.80 31.54
C SER A 14 -11.35 1.92 30.65
N PRO A 15 -12.18 2.89 30.23
CA PRO A 15 -11.73 4.05 29.46
C PRO A 15 -10.66 4.90 30.17
N GLU A 16 -10.70 4.96 31.50
CA GLU A 16 -9.79 5.75 32.33
C GLU A 16 -8.36 5.21 32.32
N LEU A 17 -8.21 3.88 32.19
CA LEU A 17 -6.92 3.20 32.04
C LEU A 17 -6.46 3.15 30.57
N LEU A 18 -7.41 3.08 29.64
CA LEU A 18 -7.18 3.00 28.19
C LEU A 18 -7.10 4.37 27.51
N GLN A 19 -6.30 5.27 28.08
CA GLN A 19 -6.12 6.63 27.58
C GLN A 19 -4.73 7.18 27.88
N ASP A 20 -4.33 8.23 27.14
CA ASP A 20 -3.11 8.99 27.33
C ASP A 20 -3.43 10.49 27.47
N GLY A 21 -4.20 10.78 28.53
CA GLY A 21 -4.74 12.10 28.81
C GLY A 21 -6.14 12.33 28.25
N VAL A 22 -6.70 13.47 28.64
CA VAL A 22 -8.06 13.88 28.32
C VAL A 22 -8.02 15.23 27.64
N THR A 23 -8.74 15.35 26.54
CA THR A 23 -9.06 16.65 25.94
C THR A 23 -10.46 17.05 26.39
N ALA A 24 -10.57 18.14 27.16
CA ALA A 24 -11.84 18.64 27.69
C ALA A 24 -12.18 20.03 27.13
N CYS A 25 -13.48 20.28 26.93
CA CYS A 25 -14.02 21.60 26.66
C CYS A 25 -14.67 22.12 27.94
N LEU A 26 -14.18 23.26 28.43
CA LEU A 26 -14.67 23.91 29.64
C LEU A 26 -15.58 25.09 29.27
N ASN A 27 -16.57 25.37 30.12
CA ASN A 27 -17.36 26.59 30.08
C ASN A 27 -16.54 27.77 30.62
N ALA A 28 -17.05 29.00 30.44
CA ALA A 28 -16.39 30.21 30.92
C ALA A 28 -16.24 30.28 32.45
N ASP A 29 -17.10 29.55 33.19
CA ASP A 29 -17.07 29.42 34.65
C ASP A 29 -16.11 28.31 35.13
N GLY A 30 -15.43 27.62 34.22
CA GLY A 30 -14.51 26.51 34.51
C GLY A 30 -15.18 25.14 34.65
N SER A 31 -16.51 25.03 34.56
CA SER A 31 -17.21 23.73 34.58
C SER A 31 -16.97 22.95 33.28
N GLU A 32 -16.87 21.61 33.36
CA GLU A 32 -16.66 20.77 32.18
C GLU A 32 -17.95 20.62 31.38
N ARG A 33 -17.88 20.88 30.06
CA ARG A 33 -18.98 20.64 29.12
C ARG A 33 -18.95 19.23 28.55
N TRP A 34 -17.77 18.80 28.11
CA TRP A 34 -17.52 17.46 27.60
C TRP A 34 -16.02 17.19 27.62
N HIS A 35 -15.67 15.91 27.62
CA HIS A 35 -14.30 15.47 27.41
C HIS A 35 -14.23 14.28 26.45
N VAL A 36 -13.04 14.03 25.93
CA VAL A 36 -12.70 12.86 25.11
C VAL A 36 -11.38 12.29 25.60
N PHE A 37 -11.37 10.97 25.84
CA PHE A 37 -10.14 10.24 26.10
C PHE A 37 -9.24 10.22 24.88
N ASN A 38 -7.99 10.68 25.06
CA ASN A 38 -7.00 10.68 24.00
C ASN A 38 -6.57 9.24 23.67
N PRO A 39 -6.26 8.94 22.40
CA PRO A 39 -5.71 7.64 22.02
C PRO A 39 -4.40 7.34 22.76
N LYS A 40 -4.20 6.08 23.14
CA LYS A 40 -2.99 5.58 23.77
C LYS A 40 -2.15 4.80 22.76
N MET A 41 -0.84 5.04 22.74
CA MET A 41 0.10 4.21 21.98
C MET A 41 0.55 3.05 22.86
N VAL A 42 0.23 1.81 22.46
CA VAL A 42 0.62 0.60 23.18
C VAL A 42 1.80 -0.04 22.47
N GLU A 43 2.91 -0.14 23.19
CA GLU A 43 4.15 -0.75 22.70
C GLU A 43 4.11 -2.27 22.90
N GLY A 44 4.51 -3.02 21.88
CA GLY A 44 4.63 -4.48 21.93
C GLY A 44 6.05 -4.92 22.29
N THR A 45 6.26 -6.23 22.31
CA THR A 45 7.57 -6.84 22.66
C THR A 45 8.71 -6.37 21.75
N TYR A 46 8.42 -5.96 20.51
CA TYR A 46 9.40 -5.53 19.53
C TYR A 46 9.46 -4.01 19.31
N SER A 47 9.02 -3.22 20.30
CA SER A 47 8.97 -1.76 20.27
C SER A 47 8.09 -1.10 19.20
N ASP A 48 7.39 -1.90 18.40
CA ASP A 48 6.33 -1.40 17.54
C ASP A 48 5.12 -0.96 18.37
N LYS A 49 4.45 0.09 17.90
CA LYS A 49 3.33 0.70 18.62
C LYS A 49 2.04 0.58 17.84
N ILE A 50 0.98 0.20 18.54
CA ILE A 50 -0.40 0.22 18.04
C ILE A 50 -1.13 1.35 18.74
N LEU A 51 -1.87 2.15 17.97
CA LEU A 51 -2.78 3.13 18.55
C LEU A 51 -4.06 2.44 19.00
N ILE A 52 -4.47 2.70 20.23
CA ILE A 52 -5.73 2.21 20.81
C ILE A 52 -6.53 3.37 21.36
N LYS A 53 -7.85 3.36 21.16
CA LYS A 53 -8.74 4.39 21.67
C LYS A 53 -10.05 3.79 22.14
N SER A 54 -10.52 4.17 23.32
CA SER A 54 -11.90 3.91 23.72
C SER A 54 -12.87 4.63 22.78
N MET A 55 -13.80 3.89 22.18
CA MET A 55 -14.85 4.46 21.31
C MET A 55 -16.20 4.53 22.03
N SER A 56 -16.48 3.52 22.85
CA SER A 56 -17.65 3.40 23.71
C SER A 56 -17.34 2.32 24.77
N PRO A 57 -18.17 2.12 25.80
CA PRO A 57 -17.88 1.17 26.88
C PRO A 57 -17.54 -0.27 26.42
N ASN A 58 -18.07 -0.71 25.28
CA ASN A 58 -17.89 -2.06 24.76
C ASN A 58 -17.05 -2.14 23.47
N PHE A 59 -16.50 -1.03 23.00
CA PHE A 59 -15.76 -1.00 21.74
C PHE A 59 -14.49 -0.16 21.84
N ILE A 60 -13.40 -0.72 21.33
CA ILE A 60 -12.13 -0.04 21.16
C ILE A 60 -11.83 0.15 19.68
N TYR A 61 -11.19 1.25 19.33
CA TYR A 61 -10.55 1.43 18.03
C TYR A 61 -9.08 1.05 18.16
N VAL A 62 -8.60 0.20 17.25
CA VAL A 62 -7.19 -0.14 17.12
C VAL A 62 -6.68 0.30 15.74
N SER A 63 -5.42 0.71 15.66
CA SER A 63 -4.79 1.07 14.40
C SER A 63 -3.28 0.90 14.45
N GLY A 64 -2.74 0.07 13.55
CA GLY A 64 -1.30 -0.10 13.38
C GLY A 64 -0.94 -1.35 12.58
N ASN A 65 0.29 -1.83 12.74
CA ASN A 65 0.79 -3.02 12.07
C ASN A 65 0.83 -4.23 13.02
N PRO A 66 -0.22 -5.07 13.06
CA PRO A 66 -0.28 -6.20 13.98
C PRO A 66 0.78 -7.27 13.68
N ALA A 67 1.15 -7.49 12.42
CA ALA A 67 2.16 -8.48 12.06
C ALA A 67 3.52 -8.09 12.65
N LYS A 68 3.94 -6.85 12.41
CA LYS A 68 5.19 -6.29 12.95
C LYS A 68 5.17 -6.20 14.48
N TRP A 69 4.02 -5.86 15.08
CA TRP A 69 3.86 -5.82 16.53
C TRP A 69 4.02 -7.22 17.18
N LEU A 70 3.54 -8.26 16.52
CA LEU A 70 3.59 -9.64 17.02
C LEU A 70 4.95 -10.32 16.82
N GLN A 71 5.66 -10.04 15.73
CA GLN A 71 6.88 -10.79 15.35
C GLN A 71 8.12 -9.91 15.11
N GLY A 72 7.99 -8.59 15.25
CA GLY A 72 9.07 -7.60 15.15
C GLY A 72 9.45 -7.15 13.74
N HIS A 73 8.88 -7.76 12.70
CA HIS A 73 9.13 -7.37 11.31
C HIS A 73 7.91 -7.56 10.41
N ASN A 74 7.90 -6.85 9.28
CA ASN A 74 6.93 -7.02 8.20
C ASN A 74 7.58 -7.40 6.87
N VAL A 75 8.72 -8.11 6.92
CA VAL A 75 9.36 -8.69 5.73
C VAL A 75 8.46 -9.73 5.08
N PHE A 76 7.76 -10.57 5.85
CA PHE A 76 6.73 -11.49 5.38
C PHE A 76 5.76 -11.81 6.53
N GLY A 77 4.63 -12.44 6.23
CA GLY A 77 3.59 -12.76 7.22
C GLY A 77 2.28 -13.17 6.54
N THR A 78 1.23 -13.30 7.34
CA THR A 78 -0.02 -13.91 6.89
C THR A 78 -0.93 -12.99 6.07
N ASP A 79 -1.72 -13.60 5.19
CA ASP A 79 -2.89 -13.01 4.53
C ASP A 79 -4.21 -13.30 5.28
N ASP A 80 -4.16 -14.12 6.33
CA ASP A 80 -5.31 -14.43 7.16
C ASP A 80 -5.58 -13.29 8.17
N LEU A 81 -6.52 -12.42 7.80
CA LEU A 81 -6.94 -11.28 8.62
C LEU A 81 -7.45 -11.72 10.00
N ILE A 82 -8.27 -12.78 10.03
CA ILE A 82 -8.96 -13.20 11.25
C ILE A 82 -7.94 -13.80 12.20
N LEU A 83 -7.05 -14.68 11.72
CA LEU A 83 -5.97 -15.24 12.52
C LEU A 83 -5.03 -14.15 13.06
N LEU A 84 -4.67 -13.18 12.21
CA LEU A 84 -3.81 -12.07 12.58
C LEU A 84 -4.41 -11.21 13.69
N VAL A 85 -5.66 -10.78 13.52
CA VAL A 85 -6.36 -9.95 14.53
C VAL A 85 -6.64 -10.75 15.79
N LYS A 86 -6.96 -12.04 15.69
CA LYS A 86 -7.13 -12.95 16.84
C LYS A 86 -5.86 -13.03 17.69
N ARG A 87 -4.71 -13.30 17.07
CA ARG A 87 -3.42 -13.40 17.79
C ARG A 87 -3.01 -12.06 18.37
N PHE A 88 -3.20 -10.97 17.60
CA PHE A 88 -2.95 -9.61 18.07
C PHE A 88 -3.81 -9.28 19.30
N PHE A 89 -5.12 -9.50 19.22
CA PHE A 89 -6.06 -9.18 20.30
C PHE A 89 -5.77 -10.02 21.55
N TYR A 90 -5.50 -11.31 21.40
CA TYR A 90 -5.12 -12.16 22.52
C TYR A 90 -3.89 -11.63 23.25
N SER A 91 -2.82 -11.32 22.51
CA SER A 91 -1.57 -10.78 23.07
C SER A 91 -1.76 -9.40 23.69
N LEU A 92 -2.55 -8.54 23.04
CA LEU A 92 -2.92 -7.23 23.58
C LEU A 92 -3.60 -7.33 24.95
N CYS A 93 -4.50 -8.29 25.12
CA CYS A 93 -5.19 -8.53 26.39
C CYS A 93 -4.30 -9.14 27.49
N GLN A 94 -3.09 -9.59 27.16
CA GLN A 94 -2.13 -10.04 28.18
C GLN A 94 -1.35 -8.87 28.82
N ILE A 95 -1.51 -7.64 28.31
CA ILE A 95 -0.81 -6.48 28.84
C ILE A 95 -1.50 -6.01 30.12
N GLU A 96 -0.84 -6.25 31.25
CA GLU A 96 -1.32 -5.81 32.56
C GLU A 96 -1.47 -4.28 32.65
N GLY A 97 -2.49 -3.82 33.37
CA GLY A 97 -2.72 -2.39 33.60
C GLY A 97 -3.25 -1.60 32.40
N LEU A 98 -3.45 -2.23 31.24
CA LEU A 98 -4.04 -1.57 30.06
C LEU A 98 -5.55 -1.30 30.21
N GLY A 99 -6.20 -1.99 31.17
CA GLY A 99 -7.62 -1.85 31.46
C GLY A 99 -8.55 -2.59 30.49
N LEU A 100 -8.03 -3.55 29.72
CA LEU A 100 -8.85 -4.42 28.88
C LEU A 100 -9.44 -5.55 29.73
N ASP A 101 -10.74 -5.82 29.57
CA ASP A 101 -11.48 -6.86 30.28
C ASP A 101 -12.48 -7.54 29.31
N PRO A 102 -11.99 -8.16 28.22
CA PRO A 102 -12.86 -8.75 27.21
C PRO A 102 -13.68 -9.92 27.78
N THR A 103 -14.97 -9.96 27.46
CA THR A 103 -15.83 -11.11 27.78
C THR A 103 -15.61 -12.27 26.81
N PHE A 104 -16.17 -13.44 27.14
CA PHE A 104 -16.21 -14.58 26.22
C PHE A 104 -16.82 -14.20 24.86
N GLU A 105 -17.91 -13.42 24.87
CA GLU A 105 -18.58 -12.94 23.66
C GLU A 105 -17.69 -11.98 22.86
N ASN A 106 -16.87 -11.15 23.53
CA ASN A 106 -15.89 -10.32 22.84
C ASN A 106 -14.86 -11.18 22.08
N TYR A 107 -14.29 -12.19 22.74
CA TYR A 107 -13.38 -13.13 22.07
C TYR A 107 -14.05 -13.85 20.91
N LYS A 108 -15.28 -14.36 21.12
CA LYS A 108 -16.03 -15.03 20.07
C LYS A 108 -16.26 -14.12 18.85
N ALA A 109 -16.69 -12.88 19.08
CA ALA A 109 -16.91 -11.91 18.00
C ALA A 109 -15.61 -11.61 17.22
N ILE A 110 -14.47 -11.48 17.89
CA ILE A 110 -13.17 -11.33 17.23
C ILE A 110 -12.83 -12.58 16.39
N TYR A 111 -13.07 -13.77 16.92
CA TYR A 111 -12.71 -15.03 16.27
C TYR A 111 -13.60 -15.31 15.05
N ASP A 112 -14.84 -14.84 15.09
CA ASP A 112 -15.81 -14.96 14.00
C ASP A 112 -15.68 -13.83 12.96
N GLY A 113 -14.79 -12.84 13.20
CA GLY A 113 -14.63 -11.70 12.29
C GLY A 113 -15.75 -10.65 12.40
N ASP A 114 -16.53 -10.66 13.49
CA ASP A 114 -17.63 -9.72 13.76
C ASP A 114 -17.11 -8.39 14.33
N TYR A 115 -16.35 -7.70 13.48
CA TYR A 115 -15.82 -6.38 13.79
C TYR A 115 -15.64 -5.54 12.51
N CYS A 116 -15.66 -4.22 12.69
CA CYS A 116 -15.68 -3.28 11.57
C CYS A 116 -14.26 -2.78 11.22
N LEU A 117 -13.85 -2.99 9.97
CA LEU A 117 -12.62 -2.45 9.41
C LEU A 117 -12.79 -0.99 8.99
N LYS A 118 -11.78 -0.18 9.31
CA LYS A 118 -11.63 1.22 8.90
C LYS A 118 -10.50 1.42 7.89
N ARG A 119 -9.48 0.57 7.94
CA ARG A 119 -8.38 0.52 6.97
C ARG A 119 -7.79 -0.88 6.98
N ILE A 120 -7.35 -1.34 5.81
CA ILE A 120 -6.51 -2.51 5.67
C ILE A 120 -5.45 -2.24 4.59
N ASP A 121 -4.20 -2.57 4.88
CA ASP A 121 -3.11 -2.56 3.90
C ASP A 121 -2.75 -4.00 3.56
N ILE A 122 -2.90 -4.38 2.30
CA ILE A 122 -2.62 -5.70 1.76
C ILE A 122 -1.38 -5.58 0.88
N ASN A 123 -0.42 -6.47 1.04
CA ASN A 123 0.80 -6.43 0.28
C ASN A 123 1.17 -7.78 -0.34
N GLY A 124 1.86 -7.71 -1.46
CA GLY A 124 2.44 -8.84 -2.18
C GLY A 124 3.90 -8.54 -2.49
N THR A 125 4.72 -9.59 -2.50
CA THR A 125 6.15 -9.50 -2.77
C THR A 125 6.47 -10.25 -4.05
N TRP A 126 7.25 -9.66 -4.94
CA TRP A 126 7.82 -10.33 -6.10
C TRP A 126 9.33 -10.28 -6.01
N PHE A 127 9.99 -11.38 -6.33
CA PHE A 127 11.44 -11.42 -6.36
C PHE A 127 11.98 -10.99 -7.71
N LEU A 128 12.94 -10.09 -7.66
CA LEU A 128 13.84 -9.78 -8.76
C LEU A 128 15.26 -10.21 -8.34
N LYS A 129 16.23 -10.06 -9.23
CA LYS A 129 17.59 -10.54 -9.01
C LYS A 129 18.24 -9.93 -7.76
N ASP A 130 18.09 -8.62 -7.59
CA ASP A 130 18.70 -7.85 -6.53
C ASP A 130 18.02 -6.48 -6.37
N LYS A 131 18.53 -5.71 -5.41
CA LYS A 131 18.02 -4.39 -5.03
C LYS A 131 18.09 -3.35 -6.17
N ALA A 132 19.09 -3.45 -7.04
CA ALA A 132 19.24 -2.52 -8.17
C ALA A 132 18.18 -2.82 -9.23
N GLU A 133 17.95 -4.09 -9.55
CA GLU A 133 16.90 -4.54 -10.46
C GLU A 133 15.49 -4.17 -9.94
N VAL A 134 15.24 -4.29 -8.62
CA VAL A 134 13.99 -3.82 -8.03
C VAL A 134 13.77 -2.32 -8.26
N MET A 135 14.80 -1.51 -8.06
CA MET A 135 14.69 -0.06 -8.29
C MET A 135 14.54 0.30 -9.77
N ALA A 136 15.26 -0.38 -10.66
CA ALA A 136 15.12 -0.21 -12.10
C ALA A 136 13.68 -0.53 -12.54
N TRP A 137 13.12 -1.63 -12.01
CA TRP A 137 11.74 -2.02 -12.28
C TRP A 137 10.74 -0.94 -11.82
N ILE A 138 10.87 -0.42 -10.60
CA ILE A 138 9.95 0.61 -10.06
C ILE A 138 10.00 1.89 -10.91
N ARG A 139 11.20 2.31 -11.32
CA ARG A 139 11.36 3.48 -12.22
C ARG A 139 10.67 3.23 -13.56
N SER A 140 10.90 2.06 -14.16
CA SER A 140 10.24 1.66 -15.41
C SER A 140 8.72 1.66 -15.29
N ALA A 141 8.18 1.13 -14.17
CA ALA A 141 6.76 1.12 -13.91
C ALA A 141 6.18 2.54 -13.81
N GLY A 142 6.89 3.48 -13.17
CA GLY A 142 6.46 4.87 -13.06
C GLY A 142 6.35 5.58 -14.41
N ASP A 143 7.20 5.21 -15.37
CA ASP A 143 7.20 5.77 -16.73
C ASP A 143 6.17 5.10 -17.65
N LYS A 144 5.94 3.79 -17.45
CA LYS A 144 5.20 2.91 -18.39
C LYS A 144 3.81 2.50 -17.95
N THR A 145 3.35 2.87 -16.75
CA THR A 145 2.02 2.48 -16.27
C THR A 145 1.17 3.69 -15.88
N VAL A 146 -0.12 3.59 -16.18
CA VAL A 146 -1.13 4.61 -15.92
C VAL A 146 -2.36 3.97 -15.33
N LEU A 147 -3.08 4.72 -14.50
CA LEU A 147 -4.44 4.38 -14.12
C LEU A 147 -5.43 5.14 -14.99
N ALA A 148 -6.40 4.40 -15.52
CA ALA A 148 -7.54 4.99 -16.21
C ALA A 148 -8.12 6.13 -15.37
N ARG A 149 -8.21 7.33 -15.98
CA ARG A 149 -8.74 8.58 -15.39
C ARG A 149 -7.90 9.23 -14.26
N ARG A 150 -6.81 8.61 -13.78
CA ARG A 150 -5.91 9.23 -12.78
C ARG A 150 -4.51 9.55 -13.31
N GLY A 151 -4.12 8.94 -14.42
CA GLY A 151 -2.82 9.17 -15.05
C GLY A 151 -1.69 8.36 -14.42
N ARG A 152 -0.46 8.86 -14.60
CA ARG A 152 0.78 8.20 -14.15
C ARG A 152 0.91 8.15 -12.63
N GLY A 153 1.74 7.24 -12.15
CA GLY A 153 2.14 7.18 -10.75
C GLY A 153 2.99 8.38 -10.34
N VAL A 154 3.03 8.65 -9.04
CA VAL A 154 3.76 9.77 -8.44
C VAL A 154 4.80 9.21 -7.48
N PHE A 155 6.04 9.66 -7.60
CA PHE A 155 7.10 9.27 -6.69
C PHE A 155 7.07 10.08 -5.38
N ALA A 156 7.41 9.42 -4.28
CA ALA A 156 7.80 10.06 -3.03
C ALA A 156 9.08 9.38 -2.52
N GLY A 157 10.23 10.01 -2.77
CA GLY A 157 11.51 9.31 -2.69
C GLY A 157 11.54 8.15 -3.68
N ASP A 158 11.95 6.97 -3.19
CA ASP A 158 12.10 5.73 -3.98
C ASP A 158 10.80 4.92 -4.13
N THR A 159 9.68 5.42 -3.60
CA THR A 159 8.38 4.73 -3.64
C THR A 159 7.48 5.34 -4.69
N LEU A 160 6.96 4.50 -5.58
CA LEU A 160 5.97 4.86 -6.59
C LEU A 160 4.56 4.70 -6.04
N TYR A 161 3.71 5.72 -6.17
CA TYR A 161 2.34 5.73 -5.68
C TYR A 161 1.33 5.93 -6.79
N TYR A 162 0.19 5.26 -6.65
CA TYR A 162 -1.05 5.57 -7.34
C TYR A 162 -2.13 5.92 -6.32
N GLY A 163 -2.84 7.02 -6.57
CA GLY A 163 -3.87 7.48 -5.65
C GLY A 163 -3.34 7.88 -4.26
N LYS A 164 -2.09 8.38 -4.15
CA LYS A 164 -1.39 8.71 -2.88
C LYS A 164 -2.27 9.44 -1.85
N ASN A 165 -3.03 10.46 -2.28
CA ASN A 165 -3.86 11.29 -1.41
C ASN A 165 -5.35 10.87 -1.40
N SER A 166 -5.67 9.70 -1.93
CA SER A 166 -7.04 9.21 -2.01
C SER A 166 -7.56 8.80 -0.64
N ARG A 167 -8.75 9.30 -0.29
CA ARG A 167 -9.49 8.90 0.92
C ARG A 167 -10.09 7.50 0.83
N ARG A 168 -9.96 6.82 -0.31
CA ARG A 168 -10.58 5.52 -0.62
C ARG A 168 -9.56 4.40 -0.67
N TRP A 169 -8.57 4.53 -1.54
CA TRP A 169 -7.56 3.49 -1.76
C TRP A 169 -6.28 4.08 -2.32
N SER A 170 -5.15 3.44 -2.07
CA SER A 170 -3.87 3.79 -2.70
C SER A 170 -3.07 2.53 -3.00
N LEU A 171 -2.31 2.53 -4.10
CA LEU A 171 -1.36 1.48 -4.43
C LEU A 171 0.05 2.06 -4.31
N LYS A 172 0.98 1.36 -3.67
CA LYS A 172 2.39 1.78 -3.60
C LYS A 172 3.33 0.63 -3.97
N MET A 173 4.43 0.97 -4.63
CA MET A 173 5.45 0.03 -5.05
C MET A 173 6.81 0.52 -4.54
N TYR A 174 7.55 -0.35 -3.86
CA TYR A 174 8.85 0.01 -3.26
C TYR A 174 9.78 -1.19 -3.12
N SER A 175 11.08 -0.90 -3.00
CA SER A 175 12.11 -1.88 -2.64
C SER A 175 12.12 -2.11 -1.13
N LYS A 176 11.86 -3.36 -0.69
CA LYS A 176 11.89 -3.69 0.74
C LYS A 176 13.29 -3.58 1.33
N GLY A 177 14.33 -3.94 0.57
CA GLY A 177 15.72 -3.80 0.99
C GLY A 177 16.13 -2.34 1.26
N HIS A 178 15.71 -1.39 0.42
CA HIS A 178 15.92 0.04 0.70
C HIS A 178 15.11 0.53 1.91
N GLU A 179 13.95 -0.06 2.16
CA GLU A 179 13.13 0.27 3.33
C GLU A 179 13.81 -0.19 4.63
N LEU A 180 14.37 -1.41 4.67
CA LEU A 180 15.10 -1.92 5.84
C LEU A 180 16.40 -1.14 6.13
N GLN A 181 17.06 -0.58 5.12
CA GLN A 181 18.20 0.31 5.34
C GLN A 181 17.81 1.59 6.08
N LYS A 182 16.63 2.13 5.79
CA LYS A 182 16.08 3.33 6.44
C LYS A 182 15.48 3.01 7.80
N ARG A 183 14.93 1.81 7.97
CA ARG A 183 14.25 1.32 9.17
C ARG A 183 14.84 -0.03 9.58
N LYS A 184 15.93 0.03 10.32
CA LYS A 184 16.68 -1.15 10.74
C LYS A 184 15.83 -2.07 11.61
N LEU A 185 16.02 -3.37 11.40
CA LEU A 185 15.49 -4.41 12.29
C LEU A 185 16.20 -4.35 13.65
N SER A 186 15.61 -4.96 14.66
CA SER A 186 16.32 -5.22 15.92
C SER A 186 17.54 -6.11 15.66
N LYS A 187 18.55 -6.05 16.53
CA LYS A 187 19.79 -6.82 16.35
C LYS A 187 19.54 -8.33 16.22
N GLU A 188 18.51 -8.84 16.88
CA GLU A 188 18.13 -10.26 16.83
C GLU A 188 17.48 -10.67 15.50
N LEU A 189 16.82 -9.73 14.82
CA LEU A 189 16.16 -9.93 13.54
C LEU A 189 17.02 -9.51 12.35
N ASP A 190 18.18 -8.88 12.57
CA ASP A 190 19.11 -8.45 11.52
C ASP A 190 19.98 -9.62 11.04
N ILE A 191 19.34 -10.66 10.49
CA ILE A 191 19.99 -11.87 9.97
C ILE A 191 20.18 -11.80 8.45
N PRO A 192 21.23 -12.45 7.89
CA PRO A 192 21.50 -12.44 6.47
C PRO A 192 20.33 -12.90 5.59
N GLU A 193 19.55 -13.89 6.05
CA GLU A 193 18.42 -14.45 5.29
C GLU A 193 17.27 -13.45 5.14
N LEU A 194 17.00 -12.62 6.16
CA LEU A 194 16.01 -11.54 6.09
C LEU A 194 16.47 -10.40 5.17
N GLN A 195 17.77 -10.09 5.19
CA GLN A 195 18.36 -9.09 4.31
C GLN A 195 18.35 -9.54 2.84
N ASP A 196 18.75 -10.78 2.55
CA ASP A 196 18.71 -11.33 1.19
C ASP A 196 17.29 -11.39 0.63
N PHE A 197 16.31 -11.81 1.44
CA PHE A 197 14.90 -11.76 1.08
C PHE A 197 14.45 -10.34 0.73
N ALA A 198 14.77 -9.36 1.59
CA ALA A 198 14.33 -7.99 1.42
C ALA A 198 14.99 -7.31 0.20
N ASP A 199 16.26 -7.61 -0.07
CA ASP A 199 17.02 -7.01 -1.17
C ASP A 199 16.45 -7.40 -2.53
N LYS A 200 15.91 -8.61 -2.66
CA LYS A 200 15.24 -9.09 -3.88
C LYS A 200 13.77 -8.68 -3.97
N ALA A 201 13.19 -8.18 -2.89
CA ALA A 201 11.75 -7.98 -2.75
C ALA A 201 11.25 -6.64 -3.32
N LEU A 202 10.57 -6.72 -4.46
CA LEU A 202 9.62 -5.71 -4.93
C LEU A 202 8.31 -5.87 -4.14
N ARG A 203 7.98 -4.90 -3.29
CA ARG A 203 6.71 -4.87 -2.56
C ARG A 203 5.69 -4.03 -3.32
N ILE A 204 4.52 -4.59 -3.57
CA ILE A 204 3.34 -3.84 -3.99
C ILE A 204 2.31 -3.90 -2.87
N GLU A 205 1.78 -2.76 -2.45
CA GLU A 205 0.84 -2.67 -1.34
C GLU A 205 -0.39 -1.83 -1.70
N LEU A 206 -1.55 -2.44 -1.52
CA LEU A 206 -2.87 -1.85 -1.65
C LEU A 206 -3.40 -1.46 -0.27
N THR A 207 -3.59 -0.17 -0.05
CA THR A 207 -4.36 0.35 1.07
C THR A 207 -5.81 0.52 0.66
N LEU A 208 -6.73 -0.05 1.43
CA LEU A 208 -8.18 0.21 1.35
C LEU A 208 -8.63 0.94 2.62
N ARG A 209 -9.37 2.04 2.47
CA ARG A 209 -9.85 2.90 3.55
C ARG A 209 -11.37 2.81 3.67
N SER A 210 -11.90 3.35 4.78
CA SER A 210 -13.30 3.22 5.18
C SER A 210 -14.33 3.51 4.08
N LEU A 211 -14.11 4.51 3.22
CA LEU A 211 -15.04 4.84 2.15
C LEU A 211 -15.14 3.70 1.12
N GLU A 212 -14.00 3.16 0.70
CA GLU A 212 -13.93 2.06 -0.26
C GLU A 212 -14.46 0.77 0.35
N LEU A 213 -14.06 0.47 1.59
CA LEU A 213 -14.52 -0.71 2.31
C LEU A 213 -16.05 -0.70 2.50
N LYS A 214 -16.66 0.45 2.79
CA LYS A 214 -18.12 0.55 2.91
C LYS A 214 -18.82 0.40 1.58
N GLU A 215 -18.37 1.12 0.54
CA GLU A 215 -18.98 1.09 -0.79
C GLU A 215 -18.97 -0.32 -1.38
N ARG A 216 -17.88 -1.07 -1.20
CA ARG A 216 -17.74 -2.45 -1.66
C ARG A 216 -18.35 -3.49 -0.70
N GLY A 217 -18.88 -3.06 0.45
CA GLY A 217 -19.37 -3.97 1.48
C GLY A 217 -18.28 -4.85 2.12
N LEU A 218 -17.02 -4.41 2.16
CA LEU A 218 -15.87 -5.16 2.71
C LEU A 218 -15.47 -4.70 4.12
N HIS A 219 -16.31 -3.90 4.77
CA HIS A 219 -16.03 -3.27 6.06
C HIS A 219 -16.24 -4.19 7.27
N PHE A 220 -16.64 -5.45 7.07
CA PHE A 220 -16.70 -6.48 8.11
C PHE A 220 -15.64 -7.54 7.86
N ALA A 221 -14.90 -7.92 8.90
CA ALA A 221 -13.76 -8.82 8.76
C ALA A 221 -14.15 -10.25 8.38
N GLN A 222 -15.32 -10.75 8.79
CA GLN A 222 -15.85 -12.06 8.40
C GLN A 222 -16.01 -12.27 6.88
N ARG A 223 -15.95 -11.19 6.08
CA ARG A 223 -16.00 -11.25 4.61
C ARG A 223 -14.63 -11.51 3.97
N TRP A 224 -13.57 -11.56 4.77
CA TRP A 224 -12.20 -11.70 4.31
C TRP A 224 -11.72 -13.14 4.44
N THR A 225 -11.09 -13.62 3.39
CA THR A 225 -10.30 -14.86 3.38
C THR A 225 -8.89 -14.54 2.87
N PRO A 226 -7.89 -15.41 3.13
CA PRO A 226 -6.55 -15.21 2.61
C PRO A 226 -6.52 -14.99 1.09
N ASP A 227 -7.26 -15.81 0.34
CA ASP A 227 -7.35 -15.71 -1.12
C ASP A 227 -8.00 -14.39 -1.58
N PHE A 228 -9.02 -13.94 -0.83
CA PHE A 228 -9.73 -12.71 -1.16
C PHE A 228 -8.83 -11.47 -1.01
N ALA A 229 -7.97 -11.43 0.01
CA ALA A 229 -7.03 -10.32 0.19
C ALA A 229 -6.07 -10.21 -1.02
N ILE A 230 -5.47 -11.34 -1.42
CA ILE A 230 -4.57 -11.40 -2.58
C ILE A 230 -5.33 -11.02 -3.87
N MET A 231 -6.55 -11.52 -4.04
CA MET A 231 -7.40 -11.18 -5.20
C MET A 231 -7.64 -9.67 -5.33
N LEU A 232 -7.90 -8.96 -4.23
CA LEU A 232 -8.06 -7.50 -4.25
C LEU A 232 -6.79 -6.77 -4.66
N LEU A 233 -5.63 -7.24 -4.21
CA LEU A 233 -4.34 -6.71 -4.63
C LEU A 233 -4.13 -6.93 -6.14
N MET A 234 -4.41 -8.14 -6.64
CA MET A 234 -4.32 -8.46 -8.06
C MET A 234 -5.29 -7.62 -8.89
N GLU A 235 -6.52 -7.41 -8.41
CA GLU A 235 -7.51 -6.53 -9.03
C GLU A 235 -6.98 -5.09 -9.16
N ALA A 236 -6.32 -4.57 -8.12
CA ALA A 236 -5.76 -3.22 -8.14
C ALA A 236 -4.55 -3.11 -9.09
N ILE A 237 -3.69 -4.13 -9.15
CA ILE A 237 -2.57 -4.20 -10.08
C ILE A 237 -3.08 -4.30 -11.52
N GLY A 238 -4.12 -5.12 -11.77
CA GLY A 238 -4.73 -5.28 -13.09
C GLY A 238 -5.42 -4.02 -13.64
N LYS A 239 -5.70 -3.02 -12.80
CA LYS A 239 -6.18 -1.70 -13.22
C LYS A 239 -5.08 -0.78 -13.76
N LEU A 240 -3.80 -1.17 -13.58
CA LEU A 240 -2.69 -0.47 -14.19
C LEU A 240 -2.64 -0.83 -15.67
N GLU A 241 -3.01 0.12 -16.50
CA GLU A 241 -2.81 0.02 -17.93
C GLU A 241 -1.34 0.30 -18.20
N MET A 242 -0.70 -0.56 -18.98
CA MET A 242 0.56 -0.20 -19.60
C MET A 242 0.27 0.98 -20.51
N SER A 243 0.89 2.14 -20.24
CA SER A 243 1.02 3.11 -21.31
C SER A 243 1.86 2.43 -22.37
N ASN A 244 1.22 2.11 -23.49
CA ASN A 244 1.90 1.81 -24.73
C ASN A 244 2.60 3.09 -25.19
N ASN A 245 3.57 3.62 -24.44
CA ASN A 245 4.57 4.55 -24.95
C ASN A 245 5.28 3.82 -26.08
N PHE A 246 4.70 3.80 -27.29
CA PHE A 246 4.39 4.84 -28.28
C PHE A 246 5.51 4.88 -29.32
N SER A 247 6.03 3.71 -29.70
CA SER A 247 6.16 3.42 -31.12
C SER A 247 4.76 3.05 -31.63
N LEU A 248 4.22 3.83 -32.56
CA LEU A 248 3.18 3.28 -33.44
C LEU A 248 3.83 2.07 -34.14
N ASN A 249 3.15 0.92 -34.19
CA ASN A 249 3.52 -0.09 -35.18
C ASN A 249 3.46 0.58 -36.57
N ASP A 250 4.31 0.18 -37.52
CA ASP A 250 4.45 0.85 -38.82
C ASP A 250 3.10 1.06 -39.53
N ASP A 251 2.16 0.13 -39.34
CA ASP A 251 0.78 0.21 -39.83
C ASP A 251 0.00 1.42 -39.31
N LYS A 252 0.12 1.75 -38.01
CA LYS A 252 -0.56 2.93 -37.43
C LYS A 252 0.16 4.24 -37.77
N LEU A 253 1.48 4.18 -37.98
CA LEU A 253 2.28 5.29 -38.51
C LEU A 253 1.86 5.67 -39.94
N ALA A 254 1.48 4.69 -40.75
CA ALA A 254 0.96 4.90 -42.09
C ALA A 254 -0.40 5.64 -42.10
N LEU A 255 -1.24 5.41 -41.08
CA LEU A 255 -2.55 6.06 -40.92
C LEU A 255 -2.46 7.55 -40.50
N LEU A 256 -1.34 7.98 -39.91
CA LEU A 256 -1.15 9.39 -39.56
C LEU A 256 -1.01 10.27 -40.81
N LYS A 257 -1.66 11.44 -40.78
CA LYS A 257 -1.40 12.51 -41.76
C LYS A 257 0.11 12.84 -41.76
N PRO A 258 0.74 13.13 -42.92
CA PRO A 258 2.18 13.39 -43.02
C PRO A 258 2.71 14.43 -42.02
N ARG A 259 1.93 15.50 -41.77
CA ARG A 259 2.25 16.54 -40.78
C ARG A 259 2.31 16.03 -39.33
N LEU A 260 1.44 15.09 -38.96
CA LEU A 260 1.40 14.50 -37.63
C LEU A 260 2.51 13.46 -37.47
N ARG A 261 2.85 12.74 -38.56
CA ARG A 261 3.99 11.82 -38.59
C ARG A 261 5.30 12.54 -38.34
N LEU A 262 5.50 13.72 -38.94
CA LEU A 262 6.69 14.52 -38.72
C LEU A 262 6.77 15.03 -37.28
N ALA A 263 5.67 15.58 -36.74
CA ALA A 263 5.60 16.03 -35.36
C ALA A 263 5.84 14.89 -34.36
N TYR A 264 5.25 13.72 -34.63
CA TYR A 264 5.47 12.51 -33.84
C TYR A 264 6.93 12.05 -33.86
N LYS A 265 7.59 12.04 -35.02
CA LYS A 265 9.03 11.70 -35.11
C LYS A 265 9.92 12.69 -34.37
N ALA A 266 9.60 13.98 -34.41
CA ALA A 266 10.31 15.01 -33.63
C ALA A 266 10.14 14.76 -32.13
N TRP A 267 8.89 14.60 -31.67
CA TRP A 267 8.60 14.26 -30.27
C TRP A 267 9.24 12.95 -29.79
N LEU A 268 9.30 11.93 -30.65
CA LEU A 268 9.95 10.64 -30.35
C LEU A 268 11.47 10.78 -30.14
N ARG A 269 12.10 11.78 -30.76
CA ARG A 269 13.51 12.14 -30.57
C ARG A 269 13.74 13.10 -29.40
N GLY A 270 12.70 13.37 -28.60
CA GLY A 270 12.80 14.23 -27.42
C GLY A 270 12.56 15.72 -27.68
N ASP A 271 12.19 16.12 -28.91
CA ASP A 271 11.93 17.52 -29.23
C ASP A 271 10.69 18.03 -28.44
N ASP A 272 10.81 19.17 -27.73
CA ASP A 272 9.67 19.83 -27.06
C ASP A 272 8.86 20.64 -28.08
N LEU A 273 7.85 19.99 -28.64
CA LEU A 273 6.96 20.58 -29.64
C LEU A 273 6.23 21.85 -29.19
N ARG A 274 6.21 22.18 -27.89
CA ARG A 274 5.65 23.46 -27.41
C ARG A 274 6.52 24.66 -27.77
N GLN A 275 7.83 24.43 -27.95
CA GLN A 275 8.79 25.45 -28.33
C GLN A 275 8.83 25.61 -29.85
N ASP A 276 8.64 24.52 -30.58
CA ASP A 276 8.78 24.50 -32.05
C ASP A 276 7.48 24.82 -32.80
N LEU A 277 6.31 24.58 -32.20
CA LEU A 277 5.02 24.79 -32.84
C LEU A 277 4.29 26.01 -32.25
N PRO A 278 3.63 26.82 -33.10
CA PRO A 278 2.69 27.82 -32.61
C PRO A 278 1.64 27.20 -31.68
N LYS A 279 1.29 27.88 -30.60
CA LYS A 279 0.39 27.39 -29.54
C LYS A 279 -0.88 26.70 -30.08
N MET A 280 -1.56 27.30 -31.05
CA MET A 280 -2.77 26.75 -31.65
C MET A 280 -2.51 25.46 -32.45
N THR A 281 -1.37 25.38 -33.14
CA THR A 281 -0.93 24.18 -33.86
C THR A 281 -0.58 23.06 -32.91
N TYR A 282 0.12 23.36 -31.80
CA TYR A 282 0.46 22.39 -30.76
C TYR A 282 -0.80 21.72 -30.19
N TYR A 283 -1.78 22.50 -29.73
CA TYR A 283 -3.01 21.94 -29.14
C TYR A 283 -3.83 21.15 -30.16
N ARG A 284 -3.87 21.60 -31.42
CA ARG A 284 -4.52 20.86 -32.51
C ARG A 284 -3.82 19.52 -32.76
N TYR A 285 -2.49 19.50 -32.82
CA TYR A 285 -1.72 18.27 -33.06
C TYR A 285 -1.83 17.31 -31.89
N ARG A 286 -1.75 17.82 -30.66
CA ARG A 286 -1.97 17.03 -29.45
C ARG A 286 -3.35 16.37 -29.46
N LYS A 287 -4.41 17.11 -29.81
CA LYS A 287 -5.76 16.56 -29.91
C LYS A 287 -5.83 15.42 -30.94
N GLU A 288 -5.30 15.63 -32.13
CA GLU A 288 -5.32 14.60 -33.19
C GLU A 288 -4.44 13.38 -32.84
N LEU A 289 -3.30 13.58 -32.18
CA LEU A 289 -2.40 12.49 -31.77
C LEU A 289 -2.95 11.69 -30.58
N LEU A 290 -3.72 12.32 -29.69
CA LEU A 290 -4.42 11.65 -28.59
C LEU A 290 -5.45 10.62 -29.07
N GLU A 291 -6.03 10.79 -30.26
CA GLU A 291 -6.91 9.77 -30.89
C GLU A 291 -6.15 8.47 -31.18
N PHE A 292 -4.82 8.56 -31.36
CA PHE A 292 -3.91 7.42 -31.53
C PHE A 292 -3.21 7.04 -30.22
N GLY A 293 -3.64 7.62 -29.09
CA GLY A 293 -3.10 7.45 -27.76
C GLY A 293 -1.91 8.35 -27.42
N ILE A 294 -1.29 9.03 -28.39
CA ILE A 294 -0.02 9.75 -28.19
C ILE A 294 -0.27 11.10 -27.53
N ASP A 295 0.27 11.30 -26.31
CA ASP A 295 0.28 12.61 -25.65
C ASP A 295 1.64 13.31 -25.76
N ILE A 296 1.75 14.22 -26.74
CA ILE A 296 2.94 15.06 -26.98
C ILE A 296 3.19 16.13 -25.90
N ALA A 297 2.41 16.15 -24.81
CA ALA A 297 2.71 16.97 -23.65
C ALA A 297 3.86 16.42 -22.81
N ASN A 298 4.17 15.14 -22.92
CA ASN A 298 5.23 14.50 -22.15
C ASN A 298 6.50 14.47 -22.99
N VAL A 299 7.46 15.36 -22.73
CA VAL A 299 8.76 15.37 -23.43
C VAL A 299 9.48 14.05 -23.11
N GLN A 300 9.98 13.38 -24.15
CA GLN A 300 10.76 12.15 -24.01
C GLN A 300 12.19 12.49 -23.58
N ASP A 301 12.72 11.74 -22.62
CA ASP A 301 14.11 11.87 -22.17
C ASP A 301 14.99 10.95 -23.03
N VAL A 302 15.64 11.53 -24.05
CA VAL A 302 16.43 10.80 -25.07
C VAL A 302 17.80 10.35 -24.58
N ASP A 303 18.28 10.88 -23.45
CA ASP A 303 19.57 10.51 -22.86
C ASP A 303 19.48 9.25 -21.99
N LYS A 304 18.27 8.70 -21.79
CA LYS A 304 18.10 7.40 -21.15
C LYS A 304 18.29 6.29 -22.18
N PRO A 305 19.29 5.41 -22.02
CA PRO A 305 19.34 4.19 -22.80
C PRO A 305 18.02 3.42 -22.63
N ILE A 306 17.55 2.81 -23.72
CA ILE A 306 16.43 1.87 -23.68
C ILE A 306 16.92 0.66 -22.89
N ASP A 307 16.84 0.73 -21.56
CA ASP A 307 17.11 -0.40 -20.68
C ASP A 307 16.23 -1.56 -21.15
N ASN A 308 16.87 -2.71 -21.37
CA ASN A 308 16.25 -3.96 -21.78
C ASN A 308 14.85 -4.10 -21.16
N VAL A 309 13.83 -3.81 -21.95
CA VAL A 309 12.45 -3.84 -21.49
C VAL A 309 12.05 -5.30 -21.44
N VAL A 310 12.27 -5.95 -20.29
CA VAL A 310 11.49 -7.13 -19.95
C VAL A 310 10.02 -6.69 -19.99
N PRO A 311 9.17 -7.30 -20.83
CA PRO A 311 7.76 -6.93 -20.90
C PRO A 311 7.14 -7.01 -19.51
N LEU A 312 6.43 -5.97 -19.07
CA LEU A 312 5.86 -5.87 -17.72
C LEU A 312 4.88 -7.04 -17.41
N VAL A 313 4.33 -7.64 -18.47
CA VAL A 313 3.49 -8.84 -18.44
C VAL A 313 4.27 -10.09 -18.02
N ARG A 314 5.56 -10.22 -18.36
CA ARG A 314 6.38 -11.40 -17.97
C ARG A 314 6.75 -11.43 -16.49
N VAL A 315 6.64 -10.32 -15.76
CA VAL A 315 7.05 -10.22 -14.34
C VAL A 315 5.87 -10.37 -13.37
N LEU A 316 4.65 -10.04 -13.80
CA LEU A 316 3.45 -10.10 -12.94
C LEU A 316 2.57 -11.35 -13.17
N GLU A 317 2.93 -12.23 -14.11
CA GLU A 317 2.34 -13.58 -14.22
C GLU A 317 2.82 -14.53 -13.10
N ALA A 318 3.89 -14.18 -12.40
CA ALA A 318 4.37 -14.91 -11.24
C ALA A 318 3.50 -14.61 -10.01
N LEU A 319 3.04 -15.66 -9.32
CA LEU A 319 2.42 -15.53 -8.01
C LEU A 319 3.36 -14.80 -7.03
N PRO A 320 2.83 -14.05 -6.06
CA PRO A 320 3.65 -13.46 -5.00
C PRO A 320 4.54 -14.51 -4.34
N ALA A 321 5.75 -14.10 -3.94
CA ALA A 321 6.70 -14.91 -3.21
C ALA A 321 6.05 -15.50 -1.94
N SER A 322 6.20 -16.82 -1.77
CA SER A 322 5.79 -17.52 -0.56
C SER A 322 6.75 -17.21 0.60
N ILE A 323 6.28 -17.50 1.81
CA ILE A 323 7.12 -17.49 3.00
C ILE A 323 8.09 -18.69 2.90
N PRO A 324 9.40 -18.50 3.05
CA PRO A 324 10.36 -19.59 2.91
C PRO A 324 10.39 -20.48 4.17
N ASP A 325 10.71 -21.76 4.01
CA ASP A 325 10.67 -22.76 5.09
C ASP A 325 11.56 -22.38 6.28
N TRP A 326 12.75 -21.83 6.01
CA TRP A 326 13.68 -21.37 7.05
C TRP A 326 13.06 -20.31 7.98
N ALA A 327 12.07 -19.53 7.51
CA ALA A 327 11.41 -18.54 8.34
C ALA A 327 10.52 -19.20 9.41
N TYR A 328 9.88 -20.32 9.06
CA TYR A 328 9.12 -21.12 10.02
C TYR A 328 10.05 -21.85 10.99
N GLU A 329 11.14 -22.44 10.49
CA GLU A 329 12.15 -23.10 11.33
C GLU A 329 12.76 -22.15 12.37
N LYS A 330 13.01 -20.90 11.98
CA LYS A 330 13.52 -19.84 12.87
C LYS A 330 12.43 -19.13 13.68
N LYS A 331 11.17 -19.55 13.59
CA LYS A 331 10.03 -18.96 14.32
C LYS A 331 9.83 -17.46 14.07
N LEU A 332 10.05 -17.02 12.83
CA LEU A 332 9.90 -15.62 12.40
C LEU A 332 8.48 -15.29 11.91
N VAL A 333 7.57 -16.27 11.97
CA VAL A 333 6.18 -16.14 11.50
C VAL A 333 5.26 -16.47 12.67
N VAL A 334 4.47 -15.49 13.11
CA VAL A 334 3.57 -15.68 14.26
C VAL A 334 2.20 -16.24 13.85
N CYS A 335 1.78 -16.05 12.60
CA CYS A 335 0.46 -16.41 12.11
C CYS A 335 0.53 -17.38 10.95
#